data_AF-A0A2H5UX38-F1
#
_entry.id   AF-A0A2H5UX38-F1
#
_cell.length_a   1.000
_cell.length_b   1.000
_cell.length_c   1.000
_cell.angle_alpha   90.00
_cell.angle_beta   90.00
_cell.angle_gamma   90.00
#
_symmetry.space_group_name_H-M   'P 1'
#
loop_
_entity.id
_entity.type
_entity.pdbx_description
1 polymer ?
#
loop_
_entity_poly.entity_id
_entity_poly.type
_entity_poly.pdbx_seq_one_letter_code
_entity_poly.pdbx_strand_id
1 'polypeptide(L)'
;MNGQELFEIIVNRLAQTESLPSHIQTVGLAVLGILIPLAIAILTELYRKITNPREDFSRLDLHVILNGFFKIKNIIAYTLLIFIPFVFWEFSSGLYRVLLIGVAFVGIILMIKTVWNLYLWVKGHMMPFRYSYLQKISKLADQEIAWESVWKTEGILTLDETNFFKIFSSQIQKYIKNNQPSIASQLLSIFINSLDKRTLSFIVNKDAIEKILSWHSEAWMNTYSIIKGSKSTEWYWIESVLIKGLNKLRLLILEKYQMGLYNFMEIFKNILPTLVQSFSPSDREKYLHYVLDDISRMFLVREGVPENFDIWEFFPKEWQVTKRNLQAENNLLPLLWLQRFYYWASYRLMNFEKDYDVLLDKASANLFPEVDQMKWATILIFVLSPNDEKGKIRSTIERKRTFGYVGRAPKFYPHGEAPSKKRKK
;
A
#
# COMPACT_ATOMS: atom_id res chain seq x y z
N MET A 1 58.65 -25.65 -15.20
CA MET A 1 58.17 -26.07 -13.86
C MET A 1 56.72 -26.49 -14.02
N ASN A 2 56.43 -27.77 -13.83
CA ASN A 2 55.07 -28.29 -14.02
C ASN A 2 54.20 -27.82 -12.83
N GLY A 3 52.90 -27.61 -13.04
CA GLY A 3 51.99 -27.16 -11.98
C GLY A 3 51.96 -28.11 -10.77
N GLN A 4 52.23 -29.39 -11.00
CA GLN A 4 52.35 -30.41 -9.95
C GLN A 4 53.58 -30.20 -9.04
N GLU A 5 54.76 -29.89 -9.60
CA GLU A 5 55.96 -29.62 -8.80
C GLU A 5 55.78 -28.36 -7.94
N LEU A 6 55.16 -27.32 -8.51
CA LEU A 6 54.91 -26.06 -7.81
C LEU A 6 53.96 -26.28 -6.63
N PHE A 7 52.93 -27.11 -6.82
CA PHE A 7 51.99 -27.48 -5.77
C PHE A 7 52.67 -28.29 -4.66
N GLU A 8 53.45 -29.33 -5.00
CA GLU A 8 54.18 -30.12 -3.99
C GLU A 8 55.15 -29.27 -3.15
N ILE A 9 55.85 -28.32 -3.78
CA ILE A 9 56.74 -27.39 -3.07
C ILE A 9 55.94 -26.53 -2.07
N ILE A 10 54.77 -26.02 -2.48
CA ILE A 10 53.90 -25.22 -1.60
C ILE A 10 53.37 -26.07 -0.45
N VAL A 11 52.89 -27.28 -0.70
CA VAL A 11 52.39 -28.20 0.33
C VAL A 11 53.48 -28.53 1.33
N ASN A 12 54.69 -28.86 0.87
CA ASN A 12 55.81 -29.22 1.74
C ASN A 12 56.27 -28.03 2.59
N ARG A 13 56.33 -26.81 2.04
CA ARG A 13 56.67 -25.61 2.82
C ARG A 13 55.61 -25.28 3.87
N LEU A 14 54.32 -25.35 3.51
CA LEU A 14 53.23 -25.12 4.45
C LEU A 14 53.20 -26.18 5.56
N ALA A 15 53.49 -27.44 5.21
CA ALA A 15 53.55 -28.53 6.17
C ALA A 15 54.68 -28.36 7.20
N GLN A 16 55.80 -27.75 6.81
CA GLN A 16 56.94 -27.50 7.71
C GLN A 16 56.76 -26.28 8.63
N THR A 17 55.70 -25.48 8.44
CA THR A 17 55.52 -24.25 9.22
C THR A 17 54.70 -24.51 10.48
N GLU A 18 55.36 -24.87 11.58
CA GLU A 18 54.71 -25.19 12.86
C GLU A 18 53.92 -24.02 13.47
N SER A 19 54.31 -22.78 13.17
CA SER A 19 53.69 -21.58 13.71
C SER A 19 52.43 -21.12 12.95
N LEU A 20 52.10 -21.70 11.80
CA LEU A 20 50.98 -21.19 10.99
C LEU A 20 49.61 -21.23 11.72
N PRO A 21 49.24 -22.28 12.47
CA PRO A 21 47.99 -22.30 13.23
C PRO A 21 47.89 -21.19 14.26
N SER A 22 49.00 -20.85 14.93
CA SER A 22 49.01 -19.77 15.91
C SER A 22 48.78 -18.42 15.24
N HIS A 23 49.37 -18.17 14.06
CA HIS A 23 49.09 -16.95 13.29
C HIS A 23 47.61 -16.86 12.85
N ILE A 24 47.04 -17.95 12.34
CA ILE A 24 45.61 -18.02 11.96
C ILE A 24 44.73 -17.73 13.19
N GLN A 25 45.06 -18.33 14.33
CA GLN A 25 44.37 -18.09 15.59
C GLN A 25 44.48 -16.64 16.03
N THR A 26 45.66 -16.02 15.97
CA THR A 26 45.86 -14.61 16.29
C THR A 26 45.02 -13.70 15.41
N VAL A 27 44.96 -13.95 14.10
CA VAL A 27 44.09 -13.20 13.17
C VAL A 27 42.62 -13.41 13.54
N GLY A 28 42.21 -14.65 13.81
CA GLY A 28 40.86 -14.99 14.27
C GLY A 28 40.44 -14.24 15.53
N LEU A 29 41.32 -14.25 16.54
CA LEU A 29 41.15 -13.53 17.80
C LEU A 29 41.12 -12.02 17.59
N ALA A 30 41.93 -11.47 16.69
CA ALA A 30 41.88 -10.04 16.35
C ALA A 30 40.54 -9.65 15.72
N VAL A 31 40.03 -10.45 14.77
CA VAL A 31 38.72 -10.19 14.14
C VAL A 31 37.58 -10.31 15.16
N LEU A 32 37.62 -11.30 16.06
CA LEU A 32 36.67 -11.42 17.17
C LEU A 32 36.77 -10.24 18.15
N GLY A 33 37.99 -9.81 18.45
CA GLY A 33 38.28 -8.67 19.30
C GLY A 33 37.75 -7.35 18.74
N ILE A 34 37.56 -7.24 17.43
CA ILE A 34 36.86 -6.11 16.80
C ILE A 34 35.34 -6.34 16.82
N LEU A 35 34.89 -7.55 16.46
CA LEU A 35 33.47 -7.85 16.31
C LEU A 35 32.70 -7.75 17.64
N ILE A 36 33.24 -8.28 18.73
CA ILE A 36 32.54 -8.35 20.02
C ILE A 36 32.28 -6.94 20.59
N PRO A 37 33.26 -6.05 20.73
CA PRO A 37 33.01 -4.68 21.20
C PRO A 37 32.09 -3.91 20.27
N LEU A 38 32.24 -4.07 18.95
CA LEU A 38 31.35 -3.42 17.97
C LEU A 38 29.90 -3.91 18.12
N ALA A 39 29.70 -5.21 18.31
CA ALA A 39 28.39 -5.81 18.57
C ALA A 39 27.76 -5.26 19.85
N ILE A 40 28.52 -5.23 20.94
CA ILE A 40 28.07 -4.71 22.24
C ILE A 40 27.66 -3.24 22.08
N ALA A 41 28.53 -2.40 21.50
CA ALA A 41 28.24 -0.98 21.31
C ALA A 41 26.96 -0.73 20.50
N ILE A 42 26.78 -1.44 19.38
CA ILE A 42 25.60 -1.33 18.53
C ILE A 42 24.34 -1.81 19.25
N LEU A 43 24.40 -2.97 19.90
CA LEU A 43 23.25 -3.53 20.62
C LEU A 43 22.86 -2.63 21.80
N THR A 44 23.82 -2.14 22.58
CA THR A 44 23.57 -1.21 23.68
C THR A 44 22.87 0.06 23.17
N GLU A 45 23.34 0.63 22.06
CA GLU A 45 22.70 1.81 21.47
C GLU A 45 21.28 1.52 20.98
N LEU A 46 21.05 0.37 20.34
CA LEU A 46 19.70 -0.03 19.90
C LEU A 46 18.76 -0.31 21.08
N TYR A 47 19.21 -1.02 22.11
CA TYR A 47 18.42 -1.25 23.31
C TYR A 47 18.05 0.07 23.99
N ARG A 48 18.99 1.02 24.07
CA ARG A 48 18.72 2.37 24.58
C ARG A 48 17.64 3.09 23.77
N LYS A 49 17.68 2.97 22.43
CA LYS A 49 16.67 3.54 21.53
C LYS A 49 15.30 2.85 21.64
N ILE A 50 15.25 1.57 21.95
CA ILE A 50 13.97 0.84 22.13
C ILE A 50 13.25 1.32 23.40
N THR A 51 14.00 1.62 24.47
CA THR A 51 13.44 2.08 25.75
C THR A 51 12.90 3.51 25.69
N ASN A 52 13.39 4.33 24.75
CA ASN A 52 12.86 5.66 24.46
C ASN A 52 12.24 5.65 23.05
N PRO A 53 10.96 5.25 22.92
CA PRO A 53 10.31 5.10 21.62
C PRO A 53 9.97 6.48 21.05
N ARG A 54 10.99 7.25 20.66
CA ARG A 54 10.84 8.08 19.49
C ARG A 54 10.60 7.13 18.33
N GLU A 55 9.68 7.48 17.45
CA GLU A 55 9.18 6.65 16.37
C GLU A 55 10.25 6.38 15.31
N ASP A 56 11.27 5.61 15.67
CA ASP A 56 12.44 5.24 14.86
C ASP A 56 12.35 3.76 14.48
N PHE A 57 13.18 3.32 13.54
CA PHE A 57 13.27 1.93 13.08
C PHE A 57 13.92 0.98 14.12
N SER A 58 13.99 1.37 15.40
CA SER A 58 14.82 0.70 16.42
C SER A 58 14.50 -0.78 16.59
N ARG A 59 13.22 -1.16 16.54
CA ARG A 59 12.79 -2.58 16.60
C ARG A 59 13.19 -3.33 15.34
N LEU A 60 12.93 -2.78 14.16
CA LEU A 60 13.38 -3.37 12.90
C LEU A 60 14.91 -3.54 12.89
N ASP A 61 15.63 -2.52 13.30
CA ASP A 61 17.09 -2.47 13.32
C ASP A 61 17.68 -3.55 14.24
N LEU A 62 17.08 -3.75 15.42
CA LEU A 62 17.46 -4.86 16.31
C LEU A 62 17.31 -6.21 15.61
N HIS A 63 16.18 -6.43 14.94
CA HIS A 63 15.94 -7.66 14.20
C HIS A 63 16.88 -7.83 12.99
N VAL A 64 17.15 -6.75 12.24
CA VAL A 64 18.13 -6.76 11.15
C VAL A 64 19.51 -7.12 11.67
N ILE A 65 19.89 -6.57 12.83
CA ILE A 65 21.21 -6.80 13.40
C ILE A 65 21.34 -8.21 13.96
N LEU A 66 20.38 -8.69 14.75
CA LEU A 66 20.42 -10.03 15.34
C LEU A 66 20.25 -11.15 14.31
N ASN A 67 19.25 -11.03 13.43
CA ASN A 67 18.89 -12.09 12.49
C ASN A 67 19.50 -11.92 11.09
N GLY A 68 19.92 -10.70 10.73
CA GLY A 68 20.59 -10.41 9.46
C GLY A 68 22.11 -10.56 9.55
N PHE A 69 22.75 -9.83 10.46
CA PHE A 69 24.21 -9.83 10.60
C PHE A 69 24.71 -10.88 11.58
N PHE A 70 24.22 -10.86 12.82
CA PHE A 70 24.84 -11.63 13.90
C PHE A 70 24.48 -13.10 13.91
N LYS A 71 23.45 -13.54 13.15
CA LYS A 71 22.97 -14.94 13.01
C LYS A 71 23.77 -15.91 13.87
N ILE A 72 23.47 -15.98 15.18
CA ILE A 72 24.43 -16.47 16.19
C ILE A 72 25.04 -17.83 15.81
N LYS A 73 24.23 -18.71 15.21
CA LYS A 73 24.65 -20.00 14.66
C LYS A 73 25.81 -19.89 13.64
N ASN A 74 25.75 -18.90 12.76
CA ASN A 74 26.79 -18.62 11.77
C ASN A 74 28.06 -18.11 12.42
N ILE A 75 27.98 -17.18 13.39
CA ILE A 75 29.18 -16.68 14.08
C ILE A 75 29.88 -17.78 14.85
N ILE A 76 29.12 -18.62 15.56
CA ILE A 76 29.66 -19.81 16.22
C ILE A 76 30.31 -20.73 15.19
N ALA A 77 29.66 -21.02 14.07
CA ALA A 77 30.23 -21.84 13.00
C ALA A 77 31.52 -21.23 12.43
N TYR A 78 31.54 -19.94 12.11
CA TYR A 78 32.72 -19.27 11.57
C TYR A 78 33.87 -19.25 12.56
N THR A 79 33.56 -19.06 13.85
CA THR A 79 34.53 -19.16 14.93
C THR A 79 35.11 -20.57 14.97
N LEU A 80 34.27 -21.61 15.00
CA LEU A 80 34.75 -23.00 14.95
C LEU A 80 35.64 -23.25 13.73
N LEU A 81 35.24 -22.80 12.53
CA LEU A 81 36.06 -22.93 11.31
C LEU A 81 37.46 -22.31 11.46
N ILE A 82 37.56 -21.15 12.10
CA ILE A 82 38.83 -20.45 12.36
C ILE A 82 39.74 -21.25 13.30
N PHE A 83 39.16 -21.89 14.32
CA PHE A 83 39.92 -22.65 15.33
C PHE A 83 40.14 -24.13 14.97
N ILE A 84 39.55 -24.64 13.89
CA ILE A 84 39.75 -26.03 13.41
C ILE A 84 41.24 -26.38 13.22
N PRO A 85 42.09 -25.56 12.56
CA PRO A 85 43.49 -25.90 12.41
C PRO A 85 44.18 -26.09 13.75
N PHE A 86 43.89 -25.24 14.75
CA PHE A 86 44.50 -25.33 16.06
C PHE A 86 44.22 -26.67 16.75
N VAL A 87 42.99 -27.19 16.64
CA VAL A 87 42.60 -28.45 17.29
C VAL A 87 43.17 -29.67 16.56
N PHE A 88 43.20 -29.64 15.23
CA PHE A 88 43.53 -30.82 14.42
C PHE A 88 44.95 -30.79 13.82
N TRP A 89 45.77 -29.77 14.11
CA TRP A 89 47.08 -29.59 13.48
C TRP A 89 48.01 -30.78 13.71
N GLU A 90 48.12 -31.21 14.96
CA GLU A 90 49.04 -32.28 15.40
C GLU A 90 48.70 -33.64 14.76
N PHE A 91 47.41 -33.87 14.49
CA PHE A 91 46.91 -35.13 13.91
C PHE A 91 46.89 -35.11 12.37
N SER A 92 47.27 -34.00 11.75
CA SER A 92 47.18 -33.81 10.30
C SER A 92 48.56 -33.73 9.64
N SER A 93 48.67 -34.26 8.42
CA SER A 93 49.91 -34.22 7.62
C SER A 93 49.62 -33.91 6.16
N GLY A 94 50.63 -33.34 5.47
CA GLY A 94 50.59 -33.06 4.03
C GLY A 94 49.35 -32.28 3.58
N LEU A 95 48.58 -32.89 2.67
CA LEU A 95 47.36 -32.32 2.08
C LEU A 95 46.28 -31.92 3.11
N TYR A 96 46.16 -32.67 4.21
CA TYR A 96 45.15 -32.36 5.23
C TYR A 96 45.41 -31.00 5.90
N ARG A 97 46.68 -30.63 6.13
CA ARG A 97 47.03 -29.30 6.68
C ARG A 97 46.58 -28.18 5.75
N VAL A 98 46.75 -28.35 4.44
CA VAL A 98 46.32 -27.37 3.43
C VAL A 98 44.80 -27.21 3.45
N LEU A 99 44.05 -28.31 3.57
CA LEU A 99 42.60 -28.26 3.72
C LEU A 99 42.17 -27.54 5.00
N LEU A 100 42.82 -27.82 6.14
CA LEU A 100 42.54 -27.13 7.40
C LEU A 100 42.76 -25.61 7.27
N ILE A 101 43.87 -25.19 6.66
CA ILE A 101 44.16 -23.77 6.39
C ILE A 101 43.07 -23.15 5.52
N GLY A 102 42.66 -23.83 4.44
CA GLY A 102 41.60 -23.36 3.54
C GLY A 102 40.27 -23.17 4.27
N VAL A 103 39.89 -24.13 5.12
CA VAL A 103 38.68 -24.06 5.95
C VAL A 103 38.72 -22.88 6.92
N ALA A 104 39.85 -22.65 7.59
CA ALA A 104 39.99 -21.50 8.49
C ALA A 104 39.96 -20.16 7.74
N PHE A 105 40.57 -20.09 6.56
CA PHE A 105 40.54 -18.89 5.72
C PHE A 105 39.11 -18.53 5.29
N VAL A 106 38.29 -19.54 4.96
CA VAL A 106 36.85 -19.34 4.72
C VAL A 106 36.17 -18.77 5.96
N GLY A 107 36.45 -19.30 7.15
CA GLY A 107 35.95 -18.75 8.42
C GLY A 107 36.33 -17.29 8.64
N ILE A 108 37.59 -16.93 8.43
CA ILE A 108 38.10 -15.55 8.54
C ILE A 108 37.39 -14.61 7.56
N ILE A 109 37.30 -14.99 6.28
CA ILE A 109 36.61 -14.17 5.26
C ILE A 109 35.17 -13.89 5.65
N LEU A 110 34.44 -14.91 6.11
CA LEU A 110 33.04 -14.77 6.52
C LEU A 110 32.88 -13.86 7.75
N MET A 111 33.82 -13.91 8.69
CA MET A 111 33.87 -13.00 9.84
C MET A 111 34.19 -11.56 9.43
N ILE A 112 35.20 -11.34 8.59
CA ILE A 112 35.54 -10.01 8.06
C ILE A 112 34.34 -9.43 7.31
N LYS A 113 33.67 -10.22 6.48
CA LYS A 113 32.43 -9.81 5.79
C LYS A 113 31.34 -9.37 6.77
N THR A 114 31.21 -10.04 7.91
CA THR A 114 30.24 -9.69 8.96
C THR A 114 30.61 -8.34 9.61
N VAL A 115 31.88 -8.14 9.96
CA VAL A 115 32.39 -6.86 10.49
C VAL A 115 32.19 -5.73 9.47
N TRP A 116 32.50 -5.97 8.20
CA TRP A 116 32.33 -4.98 7.14
C TRP A 116 30.87 -4.56 6.96
N ASN A 117 29.93 -5.50 6.98
CA ASN A 117 28.51 -5.18 6.88
C ASN A 117 28.02 -4.34 8.08
N LEU A 118 28.48 -4.66 9.30
CA LEU A 118 28.19 -3.87 10.50
C LEU A 118 28.79 -2.46 10.39
N TYR A 119 30.00 -2.35 9.87
CA TYR A 119 30.64 -1.05 9.62
C TYR A 119 29.82 -0.19 8.64
N LEU A 120 29.39 -0.77 7.51
CA LEU A 120 28.53 -0.06 6.55
C LEU A 120 27.21 0.39 7.18
N TRP A 121 26.63 -0.45 8.04
CA TRP A 121 25.43 -0.11 8.80
C TRP A 121 25.66 1.10 9.73
N VAL A 122 26.74 1.07 10.52
CA VAL A 122 27.13 2.17 11.42
C VAL A 122 27.40 3.48 10.66
N LYS A 123 27.92 3.39 9.42
CA LYS A 123 28.13 4.55 8.53
C LYS A 123 26.85 5.14 7.93
N GLY A 124 25.68 4.58 8.22
CA GLY A 124 24.39 5.12 7.78
C GLY A 124 23.79 4.44 6.55
N HIS A 125 24.44 3.41 5.98
CA HIS A 125 23.90 2.66 4.85
C HIS A 125 22.88 1.60 5.30
N MET A 126 21.90 1.97 6.13
CA MET A 126 21.01 1.03 6.81
C MET A 126 19.89 0.48 5.91
N MET A 127 19.37 1.30 4.98
CA MET A 127 18.18 0.95 4.17
C MET A 127 18.32 -0.34 3.34
N PRO A 128 19.43 -0.58 2.59
CA PRO A 128 19.58 -1.82 1.83
C PRO A 128 19.49 -3.09 2.69
N PHE A 129 20.02 -3.03 3.91
CA PHE A 129 19.99 -4.15 4.84
C PHE A 129 18.59 -4.33 5.44
N ARG A 130 17.87 -3.24 5.75
CA ARG A 130 16.45 -3.28 6.15
C ARG A 130 15.59 -3.95 5.07
N TYR A 131 15.74 -3.53 3.81
CA TYR A 131 15.03 -4.12 2.68
C TYR A 131 15.35 -5.60 2.51
N SER A 132 16.64 -5.97 2.52
CA SER A 132 17.04 -7.37 2.40
C SER A 132 16.51 -8.22 3.54
N TYR A 133 16.42 -7.68 4.77
CA TYR A 133 15.87 -8.41 5.90
C TYR A 133 14.37 -8.63 5.73
N LEU A 134 13.62 -7.56 5.44
CA LEU A 134 12.18 -7.61 5.22
C LEU A 134 11.81 -8.54 4.07
N GLN A 135 12.64 -8.69 3.03
CA GLN A 135 12.37 -9.66 1.95
C GLN A 135 12.55 -11.13 2.37
N LYS A 136 13.40 -11.41 3.37
CA LYS A 136 13.81 -12.77 3.76
C LYS A 136 13.10 -13.32 4.99
N ILE A 137 12.51 -12.43 5.79
CA ILE A 137 11.82 -12.79 7.03
C ILE A 137 10.63 -13.72 6.75
N SER A 138 10.59 -14.86 7.43
CA SER A 138 9.56 -15.90 7.22
C SER A 138 8.68 -16.15 8.44
N LYS A 139 9.18 -15.83 9.64
CA LYS A 139 8.43 -16.00 10.89
C LYS A 139 7.43 -14.86 11.04
N LEU A 140 6.16 -15.21 11.30
CA LEU A 140 5.06 -14.26 11.43
C LEU A 140 5.29 -13.24 12.55
N ALA A 141 5.65 -13.69 13.75
CA ALA A 141 5.89 -12.78 14.88
C ALA A 141 6.98 -11.74 14.58
N ASP A 142 8.07 -12.16 13.92
CA ASP A 142 9.13 -11.23 13.53
C ASP A 142 8.65 -10.27 12.42
N GLN A 143 7.77 -10.72 11.52
CA GLN A 143 7.16 -9.87 10.48
C GLN A 143 6.26 -8.80 11.06
N GLU A 144 5.40 -9.15 12.02
CA GLU A 144 4.52 -8.18 12.68
C GLU A 144 5.35 -7.09 13.37
N ILE A 145 6.36 -7.47 14.16
CA ILE A 145 7.25 -6.51 14.84
C ILE A 145 8.00 -5.64 13.84
N ALA A 146 8.54 -6.25 12.78
CA ALA A 146 9.30 -5.54 11.76
C ALA A 146 8.43 -4.53 10.99
N TRP A 147 7.26 -4.95 10.51
CA TRP A 147 6.34 -4.06 9.79
C TRP A 147 5.69 -3.02 10.68
N GLU A 148 5.36 -3.37 11.92
CA GLU A 148 4.90 -2.40 12.91
C GLU A 148 5.95 -1.31 13.13
N SER A 149 7.24 -1.70 13.25
CA SER A 149 8.33 -0.73 13.36
C SER A 149 8.42 0.17 12.14
N VAL A 150 8.36 -0.38 10.91
CA VAL A 150 8.39 0.42 9.67
C VAL A 150 7.24 1.42 9.65
N TRP A 151 6.02 0.96 9.86
CA TRP A 151 4.85 1.81 9.64
C TRP A 151 4.57 2.77 10.80
N LYS A 152 5.08 2.50 12.00
CA LYS A 152 5.05 3.47 13.09
C LYS A 152 6.07 4.59 12.92
N THR A 153 7.17 4.39 12.20
CA THR A 153 8.20 5.42 12.01
C THR A 153 7.71 6.57 11.14
N GLU A 154 7.69 7.77 11.70
CA GLU A 154 7.36 9.01 10.99
C GLU A 154 8.57 9.55 10.18
N GLY A 155 8.29 10.43 9.21
CA GLY A 155 9.34 11.12 8.47
C GLY A 155 10.19 10.25 7.54
N ILE A 156 9.68 9.08 7.13
CA ILE A 156 10.33 8.24 6.12
C ILE A 156 10.38 9.00 4.79
N LEU A 157 11.55 9.01 4.14
CA LEU A 157 11.69 9.58 2.81
C LEU A 157 10.76 8.86 1.83
N THR A 158 10.10 9.60 0.93
CA THR A 158 9.13 9.06 -0.02
C THR A 158 9.67 7.89 -0.86
N LEU A 159 10.95 7.95 -1.26
CA LEU A 159 11.60 6.88 -2.00
C LEU A 159 11.70 5.59 -1.16
N ASP A 160 12.08 5.72 0.11
CA ASP A 160 12.21 4.59 1.02
C ASP A 160 10.85 4.00 1.39
N GLU A 161 9.85 4.86 1.59
CA GLU A 161 8.46 4.48 1.84
C GLU A 161 7.88 3.68 0.66
N THR A 162 8.17 4.12 -0.57
CA THR A 162 7.80 3.39 -1.80
C THR A 162 8.48 2.02 -1.86
N ASN A 163 9.76 1.92 -1.51
CA ASN A 163 10.48 0.65 -1.46
C ASN A 163 9.92 -0.29 -0.39
N PHE A 164 9.62 0.21 0.81
CA PHE A 164 8.96 -0.57 1.86
C PHE A 164 7.61 -1.09 1.39
N PHE A 165 6.79 -0.22 0.77
CA PHE A 165 5.48 -0.63 0.26
C PHE A 165 5.59 -1.66 -0.86
N LYS A 166 6.58 -1.57 -1.74
CA LYS A 166 6.84 -2.59 -2.77
C LYS A 166 7.13 -3.96 -2.17
N ILE A 167 7.95 -4.01 -1.11
CA ILE A 167 8.26 -5.27 -0.40
C ILE A 167 7.02 -5.79 0.33
N PHE A 168 6.33 -4.92 1.07
CA PHE A 168 5.11 -5.23 1.80
C PHE A 168 4.01 -5.76 0.88
N SER A 169 3.73 -5.05 -0.22
CA SER A 169 2.70 -5.41 -1.18
C SER A 169 2.97 -6.76 -1.85
N SER A 170 4.23 -7.08 -2.13
CA SER A 170 4.63 -8.41 -2.60
C SER A 170 4.33 -9.51 -1.58
N GLN A 171 4.51 -9.23 -0.29
CA GLN A 171 4.21 -10.20 0.78
C GLN A 171 2.71 -10.38 0.98
N ILE A 172 1.94 -9.29 1.04
CA ILE A 172 0.48 -9.35 1.11
C ILE A 172 -0.08 -10.16 -0.06
N GLN A 173 0.38 -9.89 -1.29
CA GLN A 173 -0.07 -10.65 -2.45
C GLN A 173 0.29 -12.14 -2.33
N LYS A 174 1.46 -12.49 -1.79
CA LYS A 174 1.86 -13.87 -1.55
C LYS A 174 0.90 -14.54 -0.55
N TYR A 175 0.55 -13.86 0.55
CA TYR A 175 -0.36 -14.40 1.56
C TYR A 175 -1.79 -14.58 1.02
N ILE A 176 -2.28 -13.60 0.27
CA ILE A 176 -3.59 -13.69 -0.40
C ILE A 176 -3.61 -14.88 -1.39
N LYS A 177 -2.60 -15.01 -2.26
CA LYS A 177 -2.50 -16.11 -3.24
C LYS A 177 -2.37 -17.49 -2.60
N ASN A 178 -1.66 -17.58 -1.48
CA ASN A 178 -1.46 -18.83 -0.74
C ASN A 178 -2.65 -19.16 0.18
N ASN A 179 -3.75 -18.40 0.10
CA ASN A 179 -4.93 -18.55 0.96
C ASN A 179 -4.58 -18.50 2.46
N GLN A 180 -3.77 -17.52 2.85
CA GLN A 180 -3.38 -17.23 4.24
C GLN A 180 -3.97 -15.88 4.70
N PRO A 181 -5.31 -15.75 4.76
CA PRO A 181 -5.96 -14.46 4.99
C PRO A 181 -5.79 -13.91 6.41
N SER A 182 -5.60 -14.77 7.42
CA SER A 182 -5.30 -14.32 8.80
C SER A 182 -4.02 -13.49 8.86
N ILE A 183 -2.93 -14.00 8.27
CA ILE A 183 -1.64 -13.28 8.21
C ILE A 183 -1.77 -11.98 7.42
N ALA A 184 -2.43 -12.02 6.26
CA ALA A 184 -2.64 -10.82 5.45
C ALA A 184 -3.44 -9.76 6.21
N SER A 185 -4.52 -10.14 6.90
CA SER A 185 -5.36 -9.19 7.65
C SER A 185 -4.61 -8.53 8.82
N GLN A 186 -3.78 -9.29 9.55
CA GLN A 186 -2.92 -8.75 10.62
C GLN A 186 -1.95 -7.70 10.08
N LEU A 187 -1.20 -8.03 9.03
CA LEU A 187 -0.23 -7.12 8.43
C LEU A 187 -0.89 -5.89 7.79
N LEU A 188 -2.03 -6.07 7.11
CA LEU A 188 -2.81 -4.97 6.56
C LEU A 188 -3.34 -4.04 7.66
N SER A 189 -3.80 -4.59 8.78
CA SER A 189 -4.27 -3.78 9.91
C SER A 189 -3.16 -2.86 10.44
N ILE A 190 -1.93 -3.38 10.59
CA ILE A 190 -0.77 -2.58 11.00
C ILE A 190 -0.51 -1.42 10.01
N PHE A 191 -0.56 -1.71 8.70
CA PHE A 191 -0.36 -0.71 7.66
C PHE A 191 -1.49 0.33 7.60
N ILE A 192 -2.75 -0.08 7.66
CA ILE A 192 -3.91 0.83 7.59
C ILE A 192 -3.97 1.74 8.82
N ASN A 193 -3.68 1.21 10.01
CA ASN A 193 -3.70 1.97 11.25
C ASN A 193 -2.63 3.07 11.30
N SER A 194 -1.62 3.01 10.44
CA SER A 194 -0.49 3.95 10.40
C SER A 194 -0.50 4.90 9.19
N LEU A 195 -1.56 4.89 8.39
CA LEU A 195 -1.69 5.76 7.20
C LEU A 195 -1.59 7.27 7.48
N ASP A 196 -2.00 7.69 8.67
CA ASP A 196 -1.96 9.08 9.14
C ASP A 196 -0.53 9.62 9.34
N LYS A 197 0.43 8.71 9.51
CA LYS A 197 1.87 8.98 9.68
C LYS A 197 2.65 9.02 8.36
N ARG A 198 2.01 8.65 7.25
CA ARG A 198 2.66 8.51 5.94
C ARG A 198 2.78 9.87 5.26
N THR A 199 3.73 9.98 4.33
CA THR A 199 3.90 11.22 3.56
C THR A 199 2.68 11.46 2.65
N LEU A 200 2.35 12.74 2.39
CA LEU A 200 1.27 13.08 1.45
C LEU A 200 1.52 12.49 0.06
N SER A 201 2.77 12.49 -0.38
CA SER A 201 3.18 11.86 -1.65
C SER A 201 2.88 10.36 -1.71
N PHE A 202 3.00 9.65 -0.58
CA PHE A 202 2.67 8.24 -0.51
C PHE A 202 1.16 8.01 -0.47
N ILE A 203 0.41 8.83 0.27
CA ILE A 203 -1.06 8.75 0.37
C ILE A 203 -1.72 8.84 -1.01
N VAL A 204 -1.16 9.64 -1.93
CA VAL A 204 -1.65 9.77 -3.33
C VAL A 204 -0.88 8.90 -4.32
N ASN A 205 -0.06 7.96 -3.85
CA ASN A 205 0.72 7.09 -4.72
C ASN A 205 -0.22 6.16 -5.50
N LYS A 206 -0.11 6.21 -6.83
CA LYS A 206 -0.93 5.40 -7.74
C LYS A 206 -0.83 3.90 -7.45
N ASP A 207 0.40 3.38 -7.37
CA ASP A 207 0.64 1.96 -7.16
C ASP A 207 0.05 1.49 -5.82
N ALA A 208 0.12 2.32 -4.78
CA ALA A 208 -0.44 2.02 -3.48
C ALA A 208 -1.96 1.89 -3.51
N ILE A 209 -2.66 2.89 -4.07
CA ILE A 209 -4.12 2.89 -4.18
C ILE A 209 -4.59 1.73 -5.06
N GLU A 210 -3.94 1.49 -6.20
CA GLU A 210 -4.27 0.37 -7.09
C GLU A 210 -4.12 -0.99 -6.40
N LYS A 211 -3.05 -1.18 -5.62
CA LYS A 211 -2.84 -2.42 -4.85
C LYS A 211 -3.91 -2.61 -3.77
N ILE A 212 -4.24 -1.56 -3.01
CA ILE A 212 -5.28 -1.63 -1.98
C ILE A 212 -6.63 -2.01 -2.61
N LEU A 213 -7.00 -1.39 -3.74
CA LEU A 213 -8.22 -1.71 -4.46
C LEU A 213 -8.22 -3.12 -5.04
N SER A 214 -7.08 -3.58 -5.56
CA SER A 214 -6.93 -4.95 -6.04
C SER A 214 -7.11 -5.96 -4.90
N TRP A 215 -6.45 -5.77 -3.75
CA TRP A 215 -6.62 -6.63 -2.59
C TRP A 215 -8.06 -6.60 -2.07
N HIS A 216 -8.70 -5.44 -2.11
CA HIS A 216 -10.08 -5.28 -1.69
C HIS A 216 -11.03 -6.07 -2.59
N SER A 217 -10.86 -5.96 -3.92
CA SER A 217 -11.66 -6.74 -4.87
C SER A 217 -11.51 -8.25 -4.70
N GLU A 218 -10.27 -8.71 -4.43
CA GLU A 218 -9.97 -10.13 -4.23
C GLU A 218 -10.55 -10.63 -2.91
N ALA A 219 -10.44 -9.83 -1.84
CA ALA A 219 -11.03 -10.13 -0.56
C ALA A 219 -12.57 -10.16 -0.64
N TRP A 220 -13.18 -9.16 -1.26
CA TRP A 220 -14.63 -9.09 -1.44
C TRP A 220 -15.17 -10.27 -2.23
N MET A 221 -14.51 -10.66 -3.33
CA MET A 221 -14.92 -11.85 -4.10
C MET A 221 -14.84 -13.12 -3.27
N ASN A 222 -13.80 -13.25 -2.44
CA ASN A 222 -13.68 -14.38 -1.55
C ASN A 222 -14.76 -14.34 -0.45
N THR A 223 -15.01 -13.21 0.21
CA THR A 223 -16.12 -13.04 1.17
C THR A 223 -17.47 -13.35 0.54
N TYR A 224 -17.74 -12.84 -0.65
CA TYR A 224 -19.02 -13.01 -1.32
C TYR A 224 -19.24 -14.46 -1.76
N SER A 225 -18.18 -15.17 -2.16
CA SER A 225 -18.24 -16.62 -2.43
C SER A 225 -18.54 -17.46 -1.17
N ILE A 226 -18.20 -16.99 0.04
CA ILE A 226 -18.49 -17.66 1.32
C ILE A 226 -19.97 -17.68 1.64
N ILE A 227 -20.67 -16.58 1.35
CA ILE A 227 -22.12 -16.46 1.53
C ILE A 227 -22.87 -17.53 0.71
N LYS A 228 -22.21 -18.13 -0.31
CA LYS A 228 -22.72 -19.24 -1.13
C LYS A 228 -22.25 -20.64 -0.69
N GLY A 229 -21.45 -20.79 0.36
CA GLY A 229 -21.04 -22.08 0.92
C GLY A 229 -19.56 -22.18 1.32
N SER A 230 -19.29 -22.03 2.62
CA SER A 230 -18.10 -22.48 3.37
C SER A 230 -16.69 -21.98 2.95
N LYS A 231 -16.35 -20.71 3.20
CA LYS A 231 -14.94 -20.34 3.47
C LYS A 231 -14.81 -19.48 4.73
N SER A 232 -13.55 -19.25 5.10
CA SER A 232 -13.09 -18.61 6.33
C SER A 232 -13.59 -17.17 6.52
N THR A 233 -14.06 -16.84 7.73
CA THR A 233 -14.42 -15.48 8.18
C THR A 233 -13.24 -14.49 8.09
N GLU A 234 -12.02 -14.97 7.89
CA GLU A 234 -10.79 -14.19 7.71
C GLU A 234 -10.79 -13.28 6.47
N TRP A 235 -11.47 -13.68 5.38
CA TRP A 235 -11.56 -12.83 4.18
C TRP A 235 -12.38 -11.57 4.41
N TYR A 236 -13.44 -11.67 5.21
CA TYR A 236 -14.23 -10.52 5.64
C TYR A 236 -13.38 -9.52 6.45
N TRP A 237 -12.44 -10.01 7.27
CA TRP A 237 -11.53 -9.14 8.02
C TRP A 237 -10.58 -8.37 7.08
N ILE A 238 -10.05 -9.02 6.04
CA ILE A 238 -9.24 -8.32 5.03
C ILE A 238 -10.06 -7.23 4.34
N GLU A 239 -11.24 -7.59 3.84
CA GLU A 239 -12.16 -6.65 3.18
C GLU A 239 -12.46 -5.45 4.09
N SER A 240 -12.85 -5.70 5.34
CA SER A 240 -13.18 -4.68 6.34
C SER A 240 -11.99 -3.75 6.65
N VAL A 241 -10.78 -4.30 6.76
CA VAL A 241 -9.56 -3.49 6.98
C VAL A 241 -9.26 -2.62 5.75
N LEU A 242 -9.40 -3.16 4.55
CA LEU A 242 -9.09 -2.43 3.31
C LEU A 242 -10.11 -1.33 3.03
N ILE A 243 -11.41 -1.55 3.24
CA ILE A 243 -12.43 -0.50 3.07
C ILE A 243 -12.24 0.63 4.09
N LYS A 244 -11.92 0.30 5.35
CA LYS A 244 -11.51 1.29 6.36
C LYS A 244 -10.27 2.06 5.91
N GLY A 245 -9.31 1.37 5.30
CA GLY A 245 -8.11 1.97 4.71
C GLY A 245 -8.41 2.97 3.60
N LEU A 246 -9.25 2.60 2.63
CA LEU A 246 -9.68 3.49 1.54
C LEU A 246 -10.40 4.72 2.08
N ASN A 247 -11.28 4.54 3.08
CA ASN A 247 -11.94 5.66 3.75
C ASN A 247 -10.97 6.58 4.48
N LYS A 248 -9.99 6.01 5.21
CA LYS A 248 -8.96 6.78 5.89
C LYS A 248 -8.10 7.56 4.89
N LEU A 249 -7.70 6.94 3.78
CA LEU A 249 -6.97 7.63 2.69
C LEU A 249 -7.79 8.78 2.12
N ARG A 250 -9.07 8.55 1.81
CA ARG A 250 -9.99 9.58 1.30
C ARG A 250 -10.06 10.78 2.24
N LEU A 251 -10.27 10.54 3.53
CA LEU A 251 -10.35 11.61 4.53
C LEU A 251 -9.02 12.38 4.65
N LEU A 252 -7.88 11.67 4.70
CA LEU A 252 -6.56 12.30 4.74
C LEU A 252 -6.28 13.16 3.51
N ILE A 253 -6.72 12.73 2.32
CA ILE A 253 -6.59 13.50 1.08
C ILE A 253 -7.44 14.77 1.15
N LEU A 254 -8.69 14.66 1.57
CA LEU A 254 -9.60 15.81 1.69
C LEU A 254 -9.11 16.83 2.72
N GLU A 255 -8.55 16.36 3.83
CA GLU A 255 -8.05 17.20 4.93
C GLU A 255 -6.72 17.88 4.58
N LYS A 256 -5.75 17.12 4.05
CA LYS A 256 -4.36 17.57 3.95
C LYS A 256 -3.92 17.97 2.53
N TYR A 257 -4.55 17.43 1.48
CA TYR A 257 -4.09 17.61 0.11
C TYR A 257 -5.21 17.47 -0.92
N GLN A 258 -6.05 18.51 -1.01
CA GLN A 258 -7.23 18.54 -1.89
C GLN A 258 -6.94 18.21 -3.36
N MET A 259 -5.80 18.66 -3.91
CA MET A 259 -5.38 18.31 -5.28
C MET A 259 -5.13 16.81 -5.45
N GLY A 260 -4.82 16.10 -4.36
CA GLY A 260 -4.72 14.65 -4.33
C GLY A 260 -6.02 13.93 -4.64
N LEU A 261 -7.18 14.60 -4.48
CA LEU A 261 -8.47 14.04 -4.83
C LEU A 261 -8.58 13.78 -6.34
N TYR A 262 -8.00 14.65 -7.18
CA TYR A 262 -7.94 14.42 -8.61
C TYR A 262 -7.23 13.10 -8.92
N ASN A 263 -6.04 12.89 -8.36
CA ASN A 263 -5.28 11.66 -8.56
C ASN A 263 -6.05 10.44 -8.04
N PHE A 264 -6.65 10.54 -6.85
CA PHE A 264 -7.46 9.49 -6.28
C PHE A 264 -8.63 9.10 -7.21
N MET A 265 -9.41 10.09 -7.67
CA MET A 265 -10.55 9.84 -8.57
C MET A 265 -10.11 9.31 -9.94
N GLU A 266 -9.01 9.80 -10.50
CA GLU A 266 -8.45 9.27 -11.75
C GLU A 266 -8.00 7.81 -11.61
N ILE A 267 -7.38 7.44 -10.48
CA ILE A 267 -7.01 6.05 -10.22
C ILE A 267 -8.26 5.18 -10.14
N PHE A 268 -9.27 5.58 -9.36
CA PHE A 268 -10.54 4.86 -9.26
C PHE A 268 -11.21 4.69 -10.63
N LYS A 269 -11.27 5.76 -11.43
CA LYS A 269 -11.81 5.73 -12.79
C LYS A 269 -11.13 4.69 -13.66
N ASN A 270 -9.80 4.62 -13.62
CA ASN A 270 -9.02 3.75 -14.49
C ASN A 270 -8.99 2.29 -14.01
N ILE A 271 -8.95 2.06 -12.70
CA ILE A 271 -8.75 0.71 -12.14
C ILE A 271 -10.06 -0.06 -11.99
N LEU A 272 -11.19 0.59 -11.68
CA LEU A 272 -12.46 -0.09 -11.44
C LEU A 272 -12.90 -0.97 -12.62
N PRO A 273 -12.87 -0.50 -13.89
CA PRO A 273 -13.22 -1.34 -15.04
C PRO A 273 -12.36 -2.60 -15.14
N THR A 274 -11.05 -2.48 -14.86
CA THR A 274 -10.10 -3.61 -14.90
C THR A 274 -10.38 -4.62 -13.79
N LEU A 275 -10.66 -4.16 -12.56
CA LEU A 275 -10.90 -5.06 -11.43
C LEU A 275 -12.13 -5.94 -11.62
N VAL A 276 -13.19 -5.40 -12.22
CA VAL A 276 -14.47 -6.10 -12.39
C VAL A 276 -14.60 -6.82 -13.73
N GLN A 277 -13.54 -6.81 -14.55
CA GLN A 277 -13.55 -7.45 -15.87
C GLN A 277 -13.77 -8.97 -15.75
N SER A 278 -13.19 -9.59 -14.73
CA SER A 278 -13.31 -11.04 -14.46
C SER A 278 -14.59 -11.42 -13.70
N PHE A 279 -15.40 -10.45 -13.27
CA PHE A 279 -16.60 -10.71 -12.46
C PHE A 279 -17.77 -11.07 -13.36
N SER A 280 -18.68 -11.92 -12.85
CA SER A 280 -19.97 -12.11 -13.51
C SER A 280 -20.75 -10.78 -13.56
N PRO A 281 -21.69 -10.57 -14.50
CA PRO A 281 -22.44 -9.32 -14.58
C PRO A 281 -23.13 -8.92 -13.26
N SER A 282 -23.72 -9.89 -12.54
CA SER A 282 -24.36 -9.64 -11.24
C SER A 282 -23.35 -9.30 -10.14
N ASP A 283 -22.22 -10.00 -10.08
CA ASP A 283 -21.20 -9.74 -9.06
C ASP A 283 -20.49 -8.40 -9.31
N ARG A 284 -20.28 -8.04 -10.59
CA ARG A 284 -19.77 -6.73 -11.02
C ARG A 284 -20.65 -5.61 -10.50
N GLU A 285 -21.95 -5.67 -10.74
CA GLU A 285 -22.90 -4.65 -10.29
C GLU A 285 -22.88 -4.50 -8.77
N LYS A 286 -22.92 -5.62 -8.03
CA LYS A 286 -22.88 -5.63 -6.55
C LYS A 286 -21.58 -5.07 -5.99
N TYR A 287 -20.43 -5.45 -6.55
CA TYR A 287 -19.14 -4.93 -6.11
C TYR A 287 -19.01 -3.43 -6.38
N LEU A 288 -19.42 -2.98 -7.57
CA LEU A 288 -19.41 -1.56 -7.90
C LEU A 288 -20.36 -0.78 -6.99
N HIS A 289 -21.55 -1.31 -6.69
CA HIS A 289 -22.40 -0.72 -5.66
C HIS A 289 -21.66 -0.58 -4.33
N TYR A 290 -21.05 -1.66 -3.84
CA TYR A 290 -20.35 -1.65 -2.57
C TYR A 290 -19.24 -0.59 -2.51
N VAL A 291 -18.33 -0.59 -3.49
CA VAL A 291 -17.19 0.35 -3.52
C VAL A 291 -17.63 1.80 -3.75
N LEU A 292 -18.69 2.02 -4.52
CA LEU A 292 -19.22 3.37 -4.75
C LEU A 292 -19.99 3.93 -3.55
N ASP A 293 -20.26 3.17 -2.48
CA ASP A 293 -21.06 3.68 -1.36
C ASP A 293 -20.41 4.91 -0.72
N ASP A 294 -19.17 4.76 -0.27
CA ASP A 294 -18.42 5.82 0.39
C ASP A 294 -18.13 6.99 -0.55
N ILE A 295 -17.84 6.69 -1.83
CA ILE A 295 -17.63 7.73 -2.85
C ILE A 295 -18.93 8.51 -3.08
N SER A 296 -20.07 7.84 -3.13
CA SER A 296 -21.36 8.51 -3.31
C SER A 296 -21.74 9.39 -2.14
N ARG A 297 -21.43 8.98 -0.89
CA ARG A 297 -21.62 9.81 0.30
C ARG A 297 -20.75 11.05 0.27
N MET A 298 -19.50 10.93 -0.19
CA MET A 298 -18.61 12.07 -0.40
C MET A 298 -19.24 13.09 -1.37
N PHE A 299 -19.75 12.66 -2.52
CA PHE A 299 -20.30 13.57 -3.54
C PHE A 299 -21.71 14.10 -3.22
N LEU A 300 -22.62 13.23 -2.79
CA LEU A 300 -24.03 13.57 -2.58
C LEU A 300 -24.27 14.19 -1.20
N VAL A 301 -23.64 13.68 -0.16
CA VAL A 301 -23.86 14.11 1.24
C VAL A 301 -22.76 15.08 1.72
N ARG A 302 -21.66 15.22 0.96
CA ARG A 302 -20.46 16.00 1.35
C ARG A 302 -19.79 15.48 2.62
N GLU A 303 -19.83 14.16 2.85
CA GLU A 303 -19.21 13.54 4.02
C GLU A 303 -17.68 13.68 4.01
N GLY A 304 -17.14 14.37 5.01
CA GLY A 304 -15.70 14.64 5.16
C GLY A 304 -15.17 15.75 4.24
N VAL A 305 -16.05 16.47 3.54
CA VAL A 305 -15.68 17.48 2.55
C VAL A 305 -15.70 18.88 3.18
N PRO A 306 -14.61 19.68 3.06
CA PRO A 306 -14.59 21.06 3.55
C PRO A 306 -15.69 21.92 2.91
N GLU A 307 -16.30 22.85 3.66
CA GLU A 307 -17.47 23.63 3.22
C GLU A 307 -17.24 24.38 1.89
N ASN A 308 -16.05 24.98 1.74
CA ASN A 308 -15.70 25.81 0.57
C ASN A 308 -15.10 25.02 -0.60
N PHE A 309 -15.06 23.68 -0.52
CA PHE A 309 -14.42 22.85 -1.54
C PHE A 309 -15.43 22.31 -2.56
N ASP A 310 -15.27 22.66 -3.84
CA ASP A 310 -16.15 22.15 -4.89
C ASP A 310 -15.70 20.77 -5.40
N ILE A 311 -16.08 19.73 -4.67
CA ILE A 311 -15.74 18.34 -4.99
C ILE A 311 -16.17 17.91 -6.40
N TRP A 312 -17.23 18.51 -6.94
CA TRP A 312 -17.77 18.12 -8.24
C TRP A 312 -16.83 18.40 -9.40
N GLU A 313 -15.84 19.27 -9.23
CA GLU A 313 -14.77 19.49 -10.22
C GLU A 313 -13.92 18.24 -10.47
N PHE A 314 -13.88 17.32 -9.49
CA PHE A 314 -13.13 16.07 -9.55
C PHE A 314 -14.00 14.86 -9.94
N PHE A 315 -15.29 15.07 -10.22
CA PHE A 315 -16.19 14.00 -10.61
C PHE A 315 -15.89 13.54 -12.05
N PRO A 316 -15.62 12.25 -12.31
CA PRO A 316 -15.32 11.77 -13.66
C PRO A 316 -16.47 12.03 -14.63
N LYS A 317 -16.17 12.62 -15.80
CA LYS A 317 -17.18 12.95 -16.82
C LYS A 317 -17.86 11.70 -17.38
N GLU A 318 -17.15 10.59 -17.42
CA GLU A 318 -17.63 9.28 -17.87
C GLU A 318 -18.64 8.67 -16.90
N TRP A 319 -18.69 9.15 -15.65
CA TRP A 319 -19.63 8.68 -14.63
C TRP A 319 -20.91 9.52 -14.59
N GLN A 320 -20.93 10.67 -15.29
CA GLN A 320 -22.10 11.53 -15.38
C GLN A 320 -23.24 10.84 -16.14
N VAL A 321 -24.48 11.14 -15.76
CA VAL A 321 -25.68 10.57 -16.38
C VAL A 321 -26.02 11.36 -17.63
N THR A 322 -25.30 11.03 -18.70
CA THR A 322 -25.52 11.57 -20.05
C THR A 322 -26.09 10.50 -20.96
N LYS A 323 -26.76 10.90 -22.04
CA LYS A 323 -27.25 9.94 -23.05
C LYS A 323 -26.11 9.09 -23.59
N ARG A 324 -24.97 9.74 -23.90
CA ARG A 324 -23.77 9.06 -24.42
C ARG A 324 -23.22 8.03 -23.43
N ASN A 325 -23.10 8.38 -22.15
CA ASN A 325 -22.51 7.48 -21.16
C ASN A 325 -23.43 6.30 -20.82
N LEU A 326 -24.75 6.51 -20.79
CA LEU A 326 -25.74 5.44 -20.57
C LEU A 326 -25.81 4.45 -21.75
N GLN A 327 -25.50 4.90 -22.97
CA GLN A 327 -25.51 4.06 -24.17
C GLN A 327 -24.19 3.30 -24.39
N ALA A 328 -23.15 3.57 -23.61
CA ALA A 328 -21.87 2.88 -23.75
C ALA A 328 -21.98 1.46 -23.18
N GLU A 329 -21.85 0.44 -24.04
CA GLU A 329 -22.17 -0.99 -23.78
C GLU A 329 -21.45 -1.64 -22.58
N ASN A 330 -20.46 -0.97 -21.96
CA ASN A 330 -19.74 -1.48 -20.79
C ASN A 330 -19.61 -0.47 -19.64
N ASN A 331 -20.30 0.67 -19.71
CA ASN A 331 -20.22 1.71 -18.68
C ASN A 331 -21.42 1.62 -17.73
N LEU A 332 -21.31 0.81 -16.68
CA LEU A 332 -22.34 0.67 -15.65
C LEU A 332 -22.38 1.86 -14.68
N LEU A 333 -21.30 2.65 -14.60
CA LEU A 333 -21.14 3.67 -13.56
C LEU A 333 -22.22 4.77 -13.61
N PRO A 334 -22.58 5.35 -14.77
CA PRO A 334 -23.70 6.30 -14.86
C PRO A 334 -25.02 5.73 -14.34
N LEU A 335 -25.33 4.46 -14.63
CA LEU A 335 -26.55 3.82 -14.16
C LEU A 335 -26.54 3.66 -12.64
N LEU A 336 -25.42 3.23 -12.07
CA LEU A 336 -25.25 3.09 -10.62
C LEU A 336 -25.34 4.45 -9.91
N TRP A 337 -24.75 5.50 -10.49
CA TRP A 337 -24.87 6.86 -9.98
C TRP A 337 -26.30 7.40 -10.06
N LEU A 338 -27.02 7.11 -11.15
CA LEU A 338 -28.44 7.45 -11.29
C LEU A 338 -29.27 6.78 -10.18
N GLN A 339 -29.08 5.49 -9.94
CA GLN A 339 -29.78 4.77 -8.87
C GLN A 339 -29.47 5.36 -7.49
N ARG A 340 -28.19 5.60 -7.18
CA ARG A 340 -27.77 6.21 -5.91
C ARG A 340 -28.34 7.61 -5.72
N PHE A 341 -28.29 8.43 -6.76
CA PHE A 341 -28.91 9.75 -6.75
C PHE A 341 -30.42 9.64 -6.55
N TYR A 342 -31.11 8.72 -7.22
CA TYR A 342 -32.55 8.51 -7.09
C TYR A 342 -32.95 8.22 -5.64
N TYR A 343 -32.27 7.25 -4.99
CA TYR A 343 -32.56 6.90 -3.60
C TYR A 343 -32.28 8.07 -2.64
N TRP A 344 -31.11 8.71 -2.79
CA TRP A 344 -30.71 9.84 -1.96
C TRP A 344 -31.64 11.06 -2.14
N ALA A 345 -31.95 11.43 -3.38
CA ALA A 345 -32.82 12.56 -3.70
C ALA A 345 -34.26 12.31 -3.25
N SER A 346 -34.77 11.09 -3.42
CA SER A 346 -36.10 10.69 -2.92
C SER A 346 -36.20 10.89 -1.41
N TYR A 347 -35.23 10.34 -0.66
CA TYR A 347 -35.18 10.50 0.79
C TYR A 347 -35.09 11.97 1.22
N ARG A 348 -34.26 12.78 0.55
CA ARG A 348 -34.15 14.21 0.85
C ARG A 348 -35.44 14.97 0.55
N LEU A 349 -36.11 14.66 -0.55
CA LEU A 349 -37.39 15.27 -0.89
C LEU A 349 -38.49 14.82 0.08
N MET A 350 -38.47 13.61 0.63
CA MET A 350 -39.48 13.24 1.63
C MET A 350 -39.32 13.99 2.96
N ASN A 351 -38.09 14.37 3.33
CA ASN A 351 -37.75 14.95 4.63
C ASN A 351 -37.33 16.43 4.55
N PHE A 352 -37.83 17.18 3.57
CA PHE A 352 -37.32 18.52 3.31
C PHE A 352 -38.00 19.59 4.17
N GLU A 353 -37.21 20.30 4.98
CA GLU A 353 -37.67 21.37 5.88
C GLU A 353 -37.25 22.79 5.45
N LYS A 354 -36.28 22.93 4.54
CA LYS A 354 -35.71 24.24 4.16
C LYS A 354 -36.49 24.89 3.01
N ASP A 355 -36.09 26.10 2.62
CA ASP A 355 -36.62 26.76 1.42
C ASP A 355 -35.84 26.41 0.13
N TYR A 356 -34.55 26.09 0.27
CA TYR A 356 -33.64 25.80 -0.84
C TYR A 356 -32.63 24.70 -0.48
N ASP A 357 -32.53 23.65 -1.31
CA ASP A 357 -31.62 22.52 -1.13
C ASP A 357 -30.38 22.67 -2.03
N VAL A 358 -29.37 23.36 -1.50
CA VAL A 358 -28.09 23.58 -2.18
C VAL A 358 -27.42 22.25 -2.59
N LEU A 359 -27.56 21.20 -1.78
CA LEU A 359 -26.90 19.91 -2.05
C LEU A 359 -27.57 19.20 -3.23
N LEU A 360 -28.91 19.14 -3.21
CA LEU A 360 -29.69 18.56 -4.30
C LEU A 360 -29.51 19.34 -5.60
N ASP A 361 -29.49 20.67 -5.52
CA ASP A 361 -29.25 21.54 -6.67
C ASP A 361 -27.87 21.26 -7.31
N LYS A 362 -26.80 21.30 -6.52
CA LYS A 362 -25.43 21.01 -7.01
C LYS A 362 -25.28 19.59 -7.54
N ALA A 363 -25.81 18.58 -6.84
CA ALA A 363 -25.72 17.20 -7.28
C ALA A 363 -26.49 16.97 -8.59
N SER A 364 -27.69 17.54 -8.72
CA SER A 364 -28.48 17.46 -9.94
C SER A 364 -27.76 18.15 -11.11
N ALA A 365 -27.21 19.34 -10.89
CA ALA A 365 -26.51 20.11 -11.91
C ALA A 365 -25.26 19.41 -12.45
N ASN A 366 -24.48 18.78 -11.57
CA ASN A 366 -23.22 18.15 -11.95
C ASN A 366 -23.40 16.71 -12.46
N LEU A 367 -24.37 15.96 -11.93
CA LEU A 367 -24.60 14.58 -12.35
C LEU A 367 -25.37 14.49 -13.67
N PHE A 368 -26.23 15.47 -13.95
CA PHE A 368 -27.04 15.54 -15.19
C PHE A 368 -26.65 16.78 -16.02
N PRO A 369 -25.46 16.81 -16.64
CA PRO A 369 -24.96 17.99 -17.33
C PRO A 369 -25.63 18.24 -18.70
N GLU A 370 -26.54 17.39 -19.17
CA GLU A 370 -27.22 17.54 -20.47
C GLU A 370 -28.66 18.05 -20.36
N VAL A 371 -29.21 18.13 -19.14
CA VAL A 371 -30.60 18.54 -18.93
C VAL A 371 -30.71 20.02 -18.55
N ASP A 372 -31.83 20.62 -18.94
CA ASP A 372 -32.24 21.93 -18.42
C ASP A 372 -32.60 21.78 -16.93
N GLN A 373 -31.87 22.46 -16.05
CA GLN A 373 -31.97 22.25 -14.60
C GLN A 373 -33.35 22.58 -14.04
N MET A 374 -33.98 23.62 -14.60
CA MET A 374 -35.30 24.06 -14.17
C MET A 374 -36.36 23.01 -14.49
N LYS A 375 -36.41 22.53 -15.74
CA LYS A 375 -37.33 21.47 -16.17
C LYS A 375 -37.02 20.14 -15.49
N TRP A 376 -35.74 19.80 -15.34
CA TRP A 376 -35.31 18.56 -14.71
C TRP A 376 -35.71 18.51 -13.23
N ALA A 377 -35.55 19.62 -12.50
CA ALA A 377 -36.03 19.70 -11.12
C ALA A 377 -37.54 19.46 -11.04
N THR A 378 -38.34 20.05 -11.93
CA THR A 378 -39.79 19.78 -11.99
C THR A 378 -40.10 18.30 -12.24
N ILE A 379 -39.40 17.67 -13.18
CA ILE A 379 -39.55 16.23 -13.47
C ILE A 379 -39.18 15.39 -12.25
N LEU A 380 -38.05 15.67 -11.60
CA LEU A 380 -37.60 14.94 -10.42
C LEU A 380 -38.55 15.11 -9.24
N ILE A 381 -39.04 16.32 -8.97
CA ILE A 381 -40.05 16.56 -7.94
C ILE A 381 -41.30 15.73 -8.24
N PHE A 382 -41.77 15.73 -9.49
CA PHE A 382 -42.93 14.93 -9.88
C PHE A 382 -42.66 13.43 -9.68
N VAL A 383 -41.56 12.90 -10.23
CA VAL A 383 -41.26 11.46 -10.22
C VAL A 383 -41.05 10.94 -8.79
N LEU A 384 -40.32 11.69 -7.96
CA LEU A 384 -39.87 11.29 -6.63
C LEU A 384 -40.83 11.66 -5.50
N SER A 385 -41.81 12.54 -5.73
CA SER A 385 -42.78 12.88 -4.68
C SER A 385 -43.64 11.67 -4.32
N PRO A 386 -43.89 11.45 -3.02
CA PRO A 386 -44.78 10.39 -2.57
C PRO A 386 -46.20 10.63 -3.12
N ASN A 387 -46.91 9.53 -3.36
CA ASN A 387 -48.33 9.60 -3.66
C ASN A 387 -49.06 9.84 -2.34
N ASP A 388 -49.53 11.06 -2.13
CA ASP A 388 -50.32 11.42 -0.94
C ASP A 388 -51.81 11.17 -1.19
N GLU A 389 -52.63 11.26 -0.13
CA GLU A 389 -54.09 11.10 -0.22
C GLU A 389 -54.75 12.10 -1.18
N LYS A 390 -54.09 13.23 -1.43
CA LYS A 390 -54.55 14.31 -2.33
C LYS A 390 -54.14 14.09 -3.80
N GLY A 391 -53.34 13.05 -4.07
CA GLY A 391 -52.87 12.65 -5.38
C GLY A 391 -51.55 13.32 -5.80
N LYS A 392 -50.63 12.50 -6.34
CA LYS A 392 -49.29 12.87 -6.81
C LYS A 392 -49.21 14.14 -7.66
N ILE A 393 -50.20 14.40 -8.52
CA ILE A 393 -50.22 15.59 -9.39
C ILE A 393 -50.40 16.86 -8.54
N ARG A 394 -51.37 16.84 -7.63
CA ARG A 394 -51.67 18.00 -6.78
C ARG A 394 -50.52 18.28 -5.83
N SER A 395 -49.97 17.26 -5.19
CA SER A 395 -48.81 17.41 -4.30
C SER A 395 -47.59 17.97 -5.02
N THR A 396 -47.35 17.56 -6.27
CA THR A 396 -46.25 18.10 -7.09
C THR A 396 -46.46 19.58 -7.43
N ILE A 397 -47.68 19.99 -7.79
CA ILE A 397 -47.98 21.38 -8.17
C ILE A 397 -47.91 22.31 -6.96
N GLU A 398 -48.47 21.89 -5.83
CA GLU A 398 -48.49 22.69 -4.58
C GLU A 398 -47.11 22.75 -3.91
N ARG A 399 -46.23 21.79 -4.21
CA ARG A 399 -44.88 21.73 -3.65
C ARG A 399 -43.99 22.81 -4.26
N LYS A 400 -43.52 23.72 -3.42
CA LYS A 400 -42.50 24.71 -3.78
C LYS A 400 -41.28 23.99 -4.37
N ARG A 401 -40.76 24.52 -5.47
CA ARG A 401 -39.50 24.05 -6.04
C ARG A 401 -38.35 24.45 -5.13
N THR A 402 -37.49 23.50 -4.75
CA THR A 402 -36.43 23.72 -3.76
C THR A 402 -35.02 23.59 -4.35
N PHE A 403 -34.90 23.24 -5.64
CA PHE A 403 -33.65 23.14 -6.40
C PHE A 403 -33.92 23.33 -7.90
N GLY A 404 -32.88 23.33 -8.73
CA GLY A 404 -32.94 23.66 -10.16
C GLY A 404 -32.86 25.16 -10.44
N TYR A 405 -32.23 25.92 -9.54
CA TYR A 405 -32.11 27.39 -9.61
C TYR A 405 -30.74 27.86 -10.08
N VAL A 406 -29.68 27.07 -9.90
CA VAL A 406 -28.36 27.43 -10.43
C VAL A 406 -28.40 27.30 -11.94
N GLY A 407 -28.62 28.44 -12.61
CA GLY A 407 -28.34 28.59 -14.02
C GLY A 407 -26.87 28.33 -14.28
N ARG A 408 -26.55 27.62 -15.36
CA ARG A 408 -25.16 27.53 -15.84
C ARG A 408 -24.73 28.96 -16.15
N ALA A 409 -23.83 29.55 -15.36
CA ALA A 409 -22.97 30.56 -15.94
C ALA A 409 -22.28 29.87 -17.11
N PRO A 410 -22.45 30.31 -18.37
CA PRO A 410 -21.83 29.63 -19.49
C PRO A 410 -20.33 29.66 -19.24
N LYS A 411 -19.74 28.50 -18.91
CA LYS A 411 -18.30 28.30 -18.97
C LYS A 411 -17.95 28.44 -20.45
N PHE A 412 -17.57 29.65 -20.87
CA PHE A 412 -16.99 29.90 -22.18
C PHE A 412 -15.75 29.02 -22.30
N TYR A 413 -15.89 27.87 -22.96
CA TYR A 413 -14.74 27.13 -23.46
C TYR A 413 -14.29 27.83 -24.75
N PRO A 414 -13.08 28.43 -24.81
CA PRO A 414 -12.57 29.03 -26.03
C PRO A 414 -12.00 27.92 -26.92
N HIS A 415 -12.83 26.99 -27.39
CA HIS A 415 -12.47 26.10 -28.48
C HIS A 415 -13.72 25.66 -29.24
N GLY A 416 -13.95 26.34 -30.36
CA GLY A 416 -14.99 26.04 -31.34
C GLY A 416 -14.90 27.07 -32.45
N GLU A 417 -14.23 26.68 -33.52
CA GLU A 417 -13.94 27.47 -34.73
C GLU A 417 -15.14 28.28 -35.21
N ALA A 418 -14.91 29.57 -35.47
CA ALA A 418 -15.89 30.41 -36.14
C ALA A 418 -16.14 29.88 -37.57
N PRO A 419 -17.42 29.71 -37.99
CA PRO A 419 -17.71 29.28 -39.35
C PRO A 419 -17.27 30.36 -40.33
N SER A 420 -16.38 29.98 -41.26
CA SER A 420 -15.93 30.84 -42.36
C SER A 420 -17.13 31.30 -43.18
N LYS A 421 -17.37 32.62 -43.19
CA LYS A 421 -18.32 33.25 -44.10
C LYS A 421 -17.80 33.10 -45.54
N LYS A 422 -18.42 32.21 -46.31
CA LYS A 422 -18.31 32.21 -47.78
C LYS A 422 -18.88 33.54 -48.31
N ARG A 423 -18.01 34.42 -48.82
CA ARG A 423 -18.40 35.51 -49.71
C ARG A 423 -18.80 34.90 -51.05
N LYS A 424 -20.07 35.06 -51.45
CA LYS A 424 -20.50 34.89 -52.84
C LYS A 424 -19.96 36.08 -53.66
N LYS A 425 -19.33 35.77 -54.79
CA LYS A 425 -19.19 36.69 -55.93
C LYS A 425 -20.49 36.70 -56.71
#